data_AF-A0AAU2N4H4-F1
#
_entry.id   AF-A0AAU2N4H4-F1
#
_cell.length_a   1.000
_cell.length_b   1.000
_cell.length_c   1.000
_cell.angle_alpha   90.00
_cell.angle_beta   90.00
_cell.angle_gamma   90.00
#
_symmetry.space_group_name_H-M   'P 1'
#
loop_
_entity.id
_entity.type
_entity.pdbx_description
1 polymer ?
#
loop_
_entity_poly.entity_id
_entity_poly.type
_entity_poly.pdbx_seq_one_letter_code
_entity_poly.pdbx_strand_id
1 'polypeptide(L)'
;MSSQQPTDEPVYAERVYRSPMGVVSGVLLLALTAWLCGDAVLRGSGNTPWIGLAVALCAVPLIVAFTIRPAVFANEDRMRVRNPFRIIELPWAAVDAVRAGYSAEVLAEGSKYQLWSVPVSLRERKKASRQQLRRSAADRRDPGSTADPGARSRTSSSEPMRANADRIAEELQELAEVNASRPGAQGSVRVRWSYEIIAPALAGALILIVLVATR
;
A
#
# COMPACT_ATOMS: atom_id res chain seq x y z
N MET A 1 -18.31 17.21 43.65
CA MET A 1 -18.53 17.40 42.20
C MET A 1 -17.62 16.43 41.48
N SER A 2 -18.16 15.27 41.08
CA SER A 2 -17.39 14.20 40.45
C SER A 2 -17.29 14.49 38.97
N SER A 3 -16.09 14.82 38.50
CA SER A 3 -15.77 14.94 37.07
C SER A 3 -15.89 13.57 36.43
N GLN A 4 -16.94 13.37 35.61
CA GLN A 4 -17.03 12.23 34.71
C GLN A 4 -15.97 12.41 33.61
N GLN A 5 -14.92 11.62 33.68
CA GLN A 5 -13.99 11.41 32.57
C GLN A 5 -14.76 10.66 31.46
N PRO A 6 -14.75 11.14 30.20
CA PRO A 6 -15.37 10.38 29.12
C PRO A 6 -14.62 9.06 28.98
N THR A 7 -15.36 7.97 29.12
CA THR A 7 -14.91 6.60 28.94
C THR A 7 -14.28 6.46 27.57
N ASP A 8 -12.98 6.17 27.55
CA ASP A 8 -12.20 5.79 26.37
C ASP A 8 -12.76 4.43 25.91
N GLU A 9 -13.78 4.46 25.04
CA GLU A 9 -14.30 3.28 24.37
C GLU A 9 -13.15 2.62 23.60
N PRO A 10 -13.07 1.29 23.61
CA PRO A 10 -11.89 0.57 23.14
C PRO A 10 -11.62 0.89 21.67
N VAL A 11 -10.51 1.59 21.42
CA VAL A 11 -9.97 1.91 20.09
C VAL A 11 -9.84 0.61 19.29
N TYR A 12 -10.83 0.33 18.45
CA TYR A 12 -10.83 -0.82 17.55
C TYR A 12 -9.58 -0.73 16.68
N ALA A 13 -8.78 -1.80 16.69
CA ALA A 13 -7.42 -1.83 16.15
C ALA A 13 -7.35 -1.25 14.72
N GLU A 14 -6.61 -0.16 14.55
CA GLU A 14 -6.33 0.44 13.23
C GLU A 14 -5.70 -0.64 12.34
N ARG A 15 -6.45 -1.13 11.35
CA ARG A 15 -5.96 -2.16 10.42
C ARG A 15 -4.97 -1.50 9.48
N VAL A 16 -3.74 -2.02 9.41
CA VAL A 16 -2.66 -1.46 8.58
C VAL A 16 -2.28 -2.43 7.47
N TYR A 17 -2.55 -2.05 6.23
CA TYR A 17 -2.15 -2.81 5.04
C TYR A 17 -0.89 -2.22 4.43
N ARG A 18 0.22 -2.97 4.54
CA ARG A 18 1.55 -2.63 3.99
C ARG A 18 2.21 -3.86 3.38
N SER A 19 3.10 -3.64 2.41
CA SER A 19 3.95 -4.71 1.85
C SER A 19 5.22 -4.87 2.69
N PRO A 20 5.43 -6.01 3.40
CA PRO A 20 6.65 -6.23 4.19
C PRO A 20 7.90 -6.26 3.31
N MET A 21 7.79 -6.85 2.11
CA MET A 21 8.89 -6.90 1.15
C MET A 21 9.27 -5.50 0.64
N GLY A 22 8.29 -4.60 0.48
CA GLY A 22 8.57 -3.20 0.14
C GLY A 22 9.45 -2.53 1.19
N VAL A 23 9.12 -2.71 2.48
CA VAL A 23 9.90 -2.17 3.60
C VAL A 23 11.32 -2.73 3.61
N VAL A 24 11.48 -4.05 3.48
CA VAL A 24 12.81 -4.71 3.47
C VAL A 24 13.66 -4.19 2.31
N SER A 25 13.11 -4.14 1.09
CA SER A 25 13.81 -3.58 -0.07
C SER A 25 14.18 -2.11 0.14
N GLY A 26 13.29 -1.33 0.77
CA GLY A 26 13.56 0.06 1.14
C GLY A 26 14.75 0.21 2.08
N VAL A 27 14.78 -0.57 3.16
CA VAL A 27 15.89 -0.57 4.12
C VAL A 27 17.21 -0.94 3.45
N LEU A 28 17.22 -1.96 2.59
CA LEU A 28 18.42 -2.36 1.84
C LEU A 28 18.91 -1.26 0.89
N LEU A 29 17.99 -0.59 0.18
CA LEU A 29 18.34 0.53 -0.70
C LEU A 29 18.87 1.73 0.08
N LEU A 30 18.31 2.02 1.26
CA LEU A 30 18.83 3.07 2.13
C LEU A 30 20.23 2.74 2.64
N ALA A 31 20.48 1.50 3.07
CA ALA A 31 21.80 1.06 3.50
C ALA A 31 22.83 1.18 2.37
N LEU A 32 22.47 0.76 1.16
CA LEU A 32 23.31 0.89 -0.03
C LEU A 32 23.58 2.37 -0.38
N THR A 33 22.54 3.21 -0.33
CA THR A 33 22.67 4.65 -0.60
C THR A 33 23.59 5.31 0.41
N ALA A 34 23.42 4.99 1.70
CA ALA A 34 24.27 5.49 2.77
C ALA A 34 25.72 5.04 2.59
N TRP A 35 25.94 3.77 2.20
CA TRP A 35 27.27 3.25 1.92
C TRP A 35 27.95 4.00 0.77
N LEU A 36 27.29 4.09 -0.39
CA LEU A 36 27.87 4.70 -1.59
C LEU A 36 28.08 6.21 -1.44
N CYS A 37 27.09 6.92 -0.91
CA CYS A 37 27.20 8.36 -0.69
C CYS A 37 28.20 8.65 0.44
N GLY A 38 28.25 7.82 1.47
CA GLY A 38 29.24 7.91 2.55
C GLY A 38 30.67 7.73 2.03
N ASP A 39 30.92 6.72 1.20
CA ASP A 39 32.22 6.52 0.56
C ASP A 39 32.62 7.71 -0.32
N ALA A 40 31.68 8.22 -1.14
CA ALA A 40 31.90 9.40 -1.97
C ALA A 40 32.23 10.66 -1.16
N VAL A 41 31.62 10.82 0.02
CA VAL A 41 31.88 11.95 0.92
C VAL A 41 33.23 11.82 1.63
N LEU A 42 33.59 10.62 2.08
CA LEU A 42 34.80 10.39 2.87
C LEU A 42 36.07 10.27 2.03
N ARG A 43 35.96 9.70 0.81
CA ARG A 43 37.11 9.37 -0.05
C ARG A 43 37.13 10.14 -1.37
N GLY A 44 36.03 10.80 -1.74
CA GLY A 44 35.93 11.52 -3.00
C GLY A 44 36.78 12.78 -3.04
N SER A 45 37.34 13.09 -4.20
CA SER A 45 38.07 14.33 -4.48
C SER A 45 37.24 15.29 -5.36
N GLY A 46 37.63 16.57 -5.35
CA GLY A 46 36.93 17.62 -6.10
C GLY A 46 35.45 17.73 -5.71
N ASN A 47 34.55 17.74 -6.70
CA ASN A 47 33.10 17.86 -6.45
C ASN A 47 32.41 16.55 -6.03
N THR A 48 33.14 15.44 -5.92
CA THR A 48 32.55 14.12 -5.63
C THR A 48 31.79 14.06 -4.30
N PRO A 49 32.29 14.63 -3.17
CA PRO A 49 31.54 14.68 -1.92
C PRO A 49 30.22 15.43 -2.03
N TRP A 50 30.21 16.58 -2.71
CA TRP A 50 29.01 17.40 -2.92
C TRP A 50 27.96 16.68 -3.75
N ILE A 51 28.38 15.93 -4.77
CA ILE A 51 27.48 15.09 -5.56
C ILE A 51 26.93 13.95 -4.71
N GLY A 52 27.75 13.28 -3.90
CA GLY A 52 27.29 12.25 -2.97
C GLY A 52 26.20 12.76 -2.02
N LEU A 53 26.37 13.95 -1.45
CA LEU A 53 25.37 14.59 -0.59
C LEU A 53 24.09 14.93 -1.36
N ALA A 54 24.20 15.49 -2.57
CA ALA A 54 23.05 15.86 -3.38
C ALA A 54 22.26 14.63 -3.87
N VAL A 55 22.95 13.53 -4.20
CA VAL A 55 22.35 12.22 -4.47
C VAL A 55 21.63 11.70 -3.24
N ALA A 56 22.25 11.71 -2.05
CA ALA A 56 21.61 11.26 -0.83
C ALA A 56 20.35 12.08 -0.51
N LEU A 57 20.43 13.41 -0.61
CA LEU A 57 19.31 14.33 -0.36
C LEU A 57 18.14 14.09 -1.32
N CYS A 58 18.42 13.71 -2.57
CA CYS A 58 17.41 13.37 -3.56
C CYS A 58 16.84 11.96 -3.37
N ALA A 59 17.72 10.96 -3.26
CA ALA A 59 17.37 9.54 -3.31
C ALA A 59 16.71 9.04 -2.02
N VAL A 60 17.18 9.45 -0.85
CA VAL A 60 16.65 9.00 0.45
C VAL A 60 15.14 9.26 0.60
N PRO A 61 14.61 10.49 0.41
CA PRO A 61 13.18 10.73 0.55
C PRO A 61 12.37 9.95 -0.49
N LEU A 62 12.88 9.77 -1.71
CA LEU A 62 12.21 8.96 -2.74
C LEU A 62 12.16 7.48 -2.38
N ILE A 63 13.29 6.90 -1.92
CA ILE A 63 13.32 5.51 -1.46
C ILE A 63 12.28 5.34 -0.35
N VAL A 64 12.31 6.19 0.69
CA VAL A 64 11.33 6.13 1.79
C VAL A 64 9.91 6.23 1.25
N ALA A 65 9.63 7.20 0.38
CA ALA A 65 8.29 7.46 -0.17
C ALA A 65 7.72 6.28 -0.97
N PHE A 66 8.55 5.57 -1.73
CA PHE A 66 8.09 4.47 -2.60
C PHE A 66 8.16 3.09 -1.93
N THR A 67 8.92 2.93 -0.85
CA THR A 67 9.16 1.59 -0.27
C THR A 67 8.63 1.43 1.15
N ILE A 68 8.87 2.40 2.03
CA ILE A 68 8.57 2.29 3.47
C ILE A 68 7.26 3.00 3.81
N ARG A 69 7.02 4.15 3.20
CA ARG A 69 5.89 5.05 3.47
C ARG A 69 4.52 4.52 3.02
N PRO A 70 4.38 3.79 1.88
CA PRO A 70 3.07 3.39 1.40
C PRO A 70 2.34 2.50 2.41
N ALA A 71 1.19 2.96 2.88
CA ALA A 71 0.36 2.22 3.83
C ALA A 71 -1.11 2.65 3.73
N VAL A 72 -2.02 1.71 3.90
CA VAL A 72 -3.46 1.97 4.02
C VAL A 72 -3.85 1.66 5.45
N PHE A 73 -4.41 2.65 6.12
CA PHE A 73 -4.93 2.55 7.47
C PHE A 73 -6.45 2.55 7.39
N ALA A 74 -7.10 1.59 8.03
CA ALA A 74 -8.55 1.52 8.09
C ALA A 74 -8.98 1.47 9.57
N ASN A 75 -9.79 2.44 9.97
CA ASN A 75 -10.45 2.47 11.28
C ASN A 75 -11.97 2.47 11.10
N GLU A 76 -12.74 2.68 12.16
CA GLU A 76 -14.20 2.63 12.11
C GLU A 76 -14.84 3.79 11.36
N ASP A 77 -14.17 4.94 11.26
CA ASP A 77 -14.75 6.15 10.68
C ASP A 77 -14.24 6.41 9.25
N ARG A 78 -13.00 6.03 8.97
CA ARG A 78 -12.33 6.40 7.71
C ARG A 78 -11.22 5.44 7.31
N MET A 79 -10.95 5.44 6.02
CA MET A 79 -9.73 4.93 5.43
C MET A 79 -8.73 6.07 5.21
N ARG A 80 -7.49 5.89 5.63
CA ARG A 80 -6.38 6.80 5.33
C ARG A 80 -5.35 6.10 4.46
N VAL A 81 -5.23 6.55 3.21
CA VAL A 81 -4.26 6.04 2.24
C VAL A 81 -3.03 6.95 2.24
N ARG A 82 -1.87 6.41 2.61
CA ARG A 82 -0.58 7.09 2.46
C ARG A 82 0.08 6.58 1.18
N ASN A 83 0.14 7.44 0.18
CA ASN A 83 0.88 7.26 -1.06
C ASN A 83 2.21 8.02 -1.01
N PRO A 84 3.15 7.77 -1.95
CA PRO A 84 4.49 8.37 -1.91
C PRO A 84 4.50 9.89 -1.70
N PHE A 85 3.61 10.60 -2.39
CA PHE A 85 3.56 12.07 -2.36
C PHE A 85 2.26 12.64 -1.78
N ARG A 86 1.30 11.78 -1.41
CA ARG A 86 -0.04 12.21 -0.98
C ARG A 86 -0.56 11.37 0.18
N ILE A 87 -1.27 12.00 1.09
CA ILE A 87 -2.06 11.37 2.13
C ILE A 87 -3.52 11.68 1.81
N ILE A 88 -4.35 10.65 1.69
CA ILE A 88 -5.75 10.74 1.30
C ILE A 88 -6.56 10.20 2.47
N GLU A 89 -7.44 11.02 3.04
CA GLU A 89 -8.38 10.62 4.08
C GLU A 89 -9.76 10.50 3.44
N LEU A 90 -10.35 9.32 3.57
CA LEU A 90 -11.60 8.89 2.94
C LEU A 90 -12.55 8.45 4.05
N PRO A 91 -13.45 9.32 4.52
CA PRO A 91 -14.55 8.90 5.39
C PRO A 91 -15.35 7.79 4.71
N TRP A 92 -15.80 6.76 5.44
CA TRP A 92 -16.46 5.62 4.80
C TRP A 92 -17.74 6.00 4.04
N ALA A 93 -18.47 7.04 4.49
CA ALA A 93 -19.66 7.52 3.79
C ALA A 93 -19.36 8.12 2.40
N ALA A 94 -18.13 8.55 2.16
CA ALA A 94 -17.69 9.10 0.88
C ALA A 94 -17.17 8.02 -0.08
N VAL A 95 -17.01 6.77 0.38
CA VAL A 95 -16.47 5.67 -0.42
C VAL A 95 -17.58 5.02 -1.23
N ASP A 96 -17.48 5.11 -2.56
CA ASP A 96 -18.44 4.53 -3.50
C ASP A 96 -18.15 3.04 -3.75
N ALA A 97 -16.87 2.70 -3.96
CA ALA A 97 -16.44 1.32 -4.18
C ALA A 97 -14.92 1.16 -4.02
N VAL A 98 -14.49 -0.01 -3.54
CA VAL A 98 -13.09 -0.45 -3.52
C VAL A 98 -12.90 -1.59 -4.53
N ARG A 99 -11.87 -1.49 -5.37
CA ARG A 99 -11.61 -2.46 -6.46
C ARG A 99 -10.14 -2.83 -6.53
N ALA A 100 -9.86 -4.10 -6.77
CA ALA A 100 -8.54 -4.60 -7.15
C ALA A 100 -8.56 -5.02 -8.63
N GLY A 101 -8.18 -4.10 -9.51
CA GLY A 101 -8.06 -4.34 -10.94
C GLY A 101 -6.63 -4.73 -11.33
N TYR A 102 -6.03 -3.94 -12.23
CA TYR A 102 -4.58 -3.91 -12.45
C TYR A 102 -3.82 -3.15 -11.36
N SER A 103 -4.56 -2.45 -10.50
CA SER A 103 -4.14 -1.69 -9.33
C SER A 103 -5.25 -1.75 -8.29
N ALA A 104 -4.91 -1.68 -7.02
CA ALA A 104 -5.90 -1.47 -5.95
C ALA A 104 -6.33 0.00 -5.94
N GLU A 105 -7.63 0.26 -6.00
CA GLU A 105 -8.20 1.59 -6.21
C GLU A 105 -9.48 1.76 -5.40
N VAL A 106 -9.70 2.97 -4.90
CA VAL A 106 -10.93 3.39 -4.25
C VAL A 106 -11.58 4.50 -5.06
N LEU A 107 -12.87 4.36 -5.29
CA LEU A 107 -13.76 5.36 -5.86
C LEU A 107 -14.44 6.08 -4.70
N ALA A 108 -14.32 7.40 -4.67
CA ALA A 108 -14.94 8.24 -3.66
C ALA A 108 -15.25 9.61 -4.25
N GLU A 109 -16.47 10.10 -4.03
CA GLU A 109 -16.95 11.39 -4.56
C GLU A 109 -16.72 11.53 -6.07
N GLY A 110 -16.95 10.45 -6.83
CA GLY A 110 -16.74 10.43 -8.29
C GLY A 110 -15.28 10.52 -8.74
N SER A 111 -14.33 10.50 -7.80
CA SER A 111 -12.89 10.51 -8.07
C SER A 111 -12.25 9.17 -7.75
N LYS A 112 -11.15 8.86 -8.46
CA LYS A 112 -10.41 7.60 -8.28
C LYS A 112 -9.08 7.84 -7.59
N TYR A 113 -8.82 7.07 -6.54
CA TYR A 113 -7.59 7.11 -5.76
C TYR A 113 -6.90 5.75 -5.75
N GLN A 114 -5.61 5.70 -6.07
CA GLN A 114 -4.83 4.46 -6.07
C GLN A 114 -4.32 4.12 -4.66
N LEU A 115 -4.32 2.83 -4.30
CA LEU A 115 -3.77 2.29 -3.06
C LEU A 115 -2.42 1.63 -3.36
N TRP A 116 -1.33 2.39 -3.23
CA TRP A 116 0.02 1.92 -3.60
C TRP A 116 0.59 0.86 -2.67
N SER A 117 0.05 0.71 -1.45
CA SER A 117 0.55 -0.24 -0.46
C SER A 117 0.04 -1.66 -0.64
N VAL A 118 -0.98 -1.85 -1.48
CA VAL A 118 -1.61 -3.16 -1.73
C VAL A 118 -1.00 -3.78 -2.98
N PRO A 119 -0.10 -4.77 -2.85
CA PRO A 119 0.57 -5.35 -3.99
C PRO A 119 -0.41 -6.18 -4.83
N VAL A 120 -0.62 -5.76 -6.08
CA VAL A 120 -1.32 -6.53 -7.11
C VAL A 120 -0.35 -7.49 -7.79
N SER A 121 -0.32 -8.73 -7.32
CA SER A 121 0.53 -9.78 -7.84
C SER A 121 -0.04 -10.38 -9.14
N LEU A 122 0.41 -9.89 -10.31
CA LEU A 122 0.07 -10.50 -11.62
C LEU A 122 0.44 -12.00 -11.70
N ARG A 123 1.48 -12.42 -10.96
CA ARG A 123 1.91 -13.82 -10.84
C ARG A 123 0.89 -14.66 -10.08
N GLU A 124 0.27 -14.14 -9.03
CA GLU A 124 -0.79 -14.86 -8.30
C GLU A 124 -2.05 -14.94 -9.15
N ARG A 125 -2.38 -13.90 -9.91
CA ARG A 125 -3.49 -13.95 -10.88
C ARG A 125 -3.28 -15.04 -11.95
N LYS A 126 -2.07 -15.14 -12.53
CA LYS A 126 -1.73 -16.19 -13.51
C LYS A 126 -1.73 -17.59 -12.87
N LYS A 127 -1.40 -17.71 -11.58
CA LYS A 127 -1.47 -18.96 -10.82
C LYS A 127 -2.93 -19.35 -10.53
N ALA A 128 -3.76 -18.39 -10.14
CA ALA A 128 -5.19 -18.56 -9.88
C ALA A 128 -5.95 -18.99 -11.14
N SER A 129 -5.70 -18.34 -12.28
CA SER A 129 -6.32 -18.72 -13.56
C SER A 129 -5.92 -20.12 -14.01
N ARG A 130 -4.62 -20.49 -13.89
CA ARG A 130 -4.14 -21.86 -14.16
C ARG A 130 -4.80 -22.90 -13.24
N GLN A 131 -5.04 -22.56 -11.98
CA GLN A 131 -5.69 -23.45 -11.03
C GLN A 131 -7.20 -23.60 -11.31
N GLN A 132 -7.89 -22.53 -11.72
CA GLN A 132 -9.28 -22.59 -12.20
C GLN A 132 -9.43 -23.43 -13.48
N LEU A 133 -8.51 -23.28 -14.44
CA LEU A 133 -8.45 -24.12 -15.64
C LEU A 133 -8.27 -25.60 -15.28
N ARG A 134 -7.40 -25.92 -14.30
CA ARG A 134 -7.21 -27.29 -13.80
C ARG A 134 -8.45 -27.84 -13.10
N ARG A 135 -9.14 -27.05 -12.27
CA ARG A 135 -10.39 -27.44 -11.61
C ARG A 135 -11.50 -27.69 -12.63
N SER A 136 -11.66 -26.82 -13.62
CA SER A 136 -12.65 -26.96 -14.69
C SER A 136 -12.38 -28.17 -15.60
N ALA A 137 -11.10 -28.53 -15.79
CA ALA A 137 -10.71 -29.73 -16.53
C ALA A 137 -10.91 -31.03 -15.73
N ALA A 138 -10.79 -30.98 -14.39
CA ALA A 138 -11.07 -32.10 -13.51
C ALA A 138 -12.59 -32.36 -13.41
N ASP A 139 -13.41 -31.31 -13.31
CA ASP A 139 -14.89 -31.40 -13.27
C ASP A 139 -15.48 -32.00 -14.55
N ARG A 140 -14.83 -31.77 -15.70
CA ARG A 140 -15.26 -32.34 -16.99
C ARG A 140 -14.90 -33.81 -17.19
N ARG A 141 -14.03 -34.38 -16.34
CA ARG A 141 -13.50 -35.73 -16.52
C ARG A 141 -14.30 -36.81 -15.80
N ASP A 142 -15.30 -36.44 -14.99
CA ASP A 142 -16.03 -37.40 -14.16
C ASP A 142 -17.54 -37.12 -14.10
N PRO A 143 -18.32 -37.55 -15.12
CA PRO A 143 -19.77 -37.38 -15.14
C PRO A 143 -20.54 -38.40 -14.27
N GLY A 144 -19.86 -39.23 -13.46
CA GLY A 144 -20.49 -40.41 -12.84
C GLY A 144 -19.99 -40.82 -11.46
N SER A 145 -19.13 -40.03 -10.80
CA SER A 145 -18.62 -40.38 -9.47
C SER A 145 -19.53 -39.86 -8.36
N THR A 146 -20.31 -40.76 -7.76
CA THR A 146 -21.05 -40.56 -6.51
C THR A 146 -20.05 -40.45 -5.34
N ALA A 147 -19.33 -39.33 -5.27
CA ALA A 147 -18.32 -39.10 -4.24
C ALA A 147 -18.95 -38.57 -2.94
N ASP A 148 -18.80 -39.38 -1.90
CA ASP A 148 -19.01 -39.13 -0.47
C ASP A 148 -18.98 -37.63 -0.06
N PRO A 149 -20.06 -37.09 0.56
CA PRO A 149 -20.07 -35.72 1.09
C PRO A 149 -18.99 -35.47 2.16
N GLY A 150 -18.50 -36.51 2.83
CA GLY A 150 -17.51 -36.42 3.92
C GLY A 150 -16.05 -36.22 3.49
N ALA A 151 -15.71 -36.54 2.24
CA ALA A 151 -14.36 -36.37 1.70
C ALA A 151 -14.12 -34.96 1.12
N ARG A 152 -15.18 -34.25 0.70
CA ARG A 152 -15.11 -32.87 0.20
C ARG A 152 -14.82 -31.84 1.29
N SER A 153 -15.11 -32.18 2.56
CA SER A 153 -14.86 -31.30 3.72
C SER A 153 -13.37 -31.29 4.15
N ARG A 154 -12.62 -32.39 3.99
CA ARG A 154 -11.22 -32.47 4.47
C ARG A 154 -10.15 -31.97 3.49
N THR A 155 -10.54 -31.64 2.26
CA THR A 155 -9.70 -30.94 1.26
C THR A 155 -10.22 -29.52 1.00
N SER A 156 -11.03 -28.98 1.91
CA SER A 156 -11.60 -27.62 1.81
C SER A 156 -10.72 -26.53 2.45
N SER A 157 -9.55 -26.86 3.02
CA SER A 157 -8.62 -25.89 3.61
C SER A 157 -7.67 -25.21 2.61
N SER A 158 -7.99 -25.28 1.31
CA SER A 158 -7.30 -24.51 0.28
C SER A 158 -8.31 -23.82 -0.63
N GLU A 159 -9.12 -22.97 0.01
CA GLU A 159 -9.80 -21.88 -0.71
C GLU A 159 -8.80 -21.25 -1.66
N PRO A 160 -9.14 -21.19 -2.97
CA PRO A 160 -8.20 -20.76 -3.97
C PRO A 160 -7.68 -19.39 -3.55
N MET A 161 -6.36 -19.25 -3.57
CA MET A 161 -5.62 -18.02 -3.34
C MET A 161 -6.17 -16.90 -4.25
N ARG A 162 -7.30 -16.29 -3.87
CA ARG A 162 -7.73 -14.96 -4.32
C ARG A 162 -6.49 -14.10 -4.13
N ALA A 163 -6.09 -13.37 -5.18
CA ALA A 163 -4.90 -12.54 -5.11
C ALA A 163 -5.02 -11.68 -3.86
N ASN A 164 -3.95 -11.55 -3.06
CA ASN A 164 -4.02 -10.88 -1.75
C ASN A 164 -4.70 -9.50 -1.83
N ALA A 165 -4.51 -8.79 -2.95
CA ALA A 165 -5.17 -7.54 -3.26
C ALA A 165 -6.70 -7.62 -3.39
N ASP A 166 -7.25 -8.69 -3.98
CA ASP A 166 -8.69 -8.86 -4.14
C ASP A 166 -9.36 -9.08 -2.77
N ARG A 167 -8.72 -9.83 -1.87
CA ARG A 167 -9.18 -10.01 -0.48
C ARG A 167 -9.16 -8.71 0.32
N ILE A 168 -8.07 -7.95 0.22
CA ILE A 168 -7.96 -6.65 0.88
C ILE A 168 -9.03 -5.67 0.34
N ALA A 169 -9.30 -5.68 -0.96
CA ALA A 169 -10.33 -4.83 -1.54
C ALA A 169 -11.74 -5.21 -1.06
N GLU A 170 -12.04 -6.51 -0.96
CA GLU A 170 -13.31 -7.03 -0.42
C GLU A 170 -13.48 -6.67 1.06
N GLU A 171 -12.43 -6.84 1.89
CA GLU A 171 -12.46 -6.46 3.31
C GLU A 171 -12.66 -4.95 3.49
N LEU A 172 -11.98 -4.11 2.68
CA LEU A 172 -12.15 -2.66 2.73
C LEU A 172 -13.55 -2.23 2.23
N GLN A 173 -14.12 -2.94 1.27
CA GLN A 173 -15.49 -2.72 0.80
C GLN A 173 -16.50 -3.04 1.91
N GLU A 174 -16.34 -4.18 2.58
CA GLU A 174 -17.18 -4.56 3.72
C GLU A 174 -17.10 -3.53 4.86
N LEU A 175 -15.90 -3.04 5.18
CA LEU A 175 -15.72 -1.98 6.17
C LEU A 175 -16.41 -0.68 5.76
N ALA A 176 -16.40 -0.33 4.47
CA ALA A 176 -17.11 0.83 3.96
C ALA A 176 -18.63 0.69 4.14
N GLU A 177 -19.19 -0.45 3.73
CA GLU A 177 -20.63 -0.73 3.81
C GLU A 177 -21.15 -0.75 5.25
N VAL A 178 -20.42 -1.41 6.16
CA VAL A 178 -20.80 -1.52 7.58
C VAL A 178 -20.74 -0.16 8.28
N ASN A 179 -19.72 0.65 7.99
CA ASN A 179 -19.46 1.87 8.74
C ASN A 179 -19.97 3.16 8.08
N ALA A 180 -20.45 3.13 6.83
CA ALA A 180 -20.87 4.33 6.09
C ALA A 180 -21.97 5.14 6.80
N SER A 181 -22.83 4.50 7.60
CA SER A 181 -23.91 5.19 8.33
C SER A 181 -23.45 5.86 9.63
N ARG A 182 -22.22 5.61 10.08
CA ARG A 182 -21.73 6.15 11.35
C ARG A 182 -21.61 7.67 11.29
N PRO A 183 -21.94 8.40 12.37
CA PRO A 183 -21.76 9.85 12.42
C PRO A 183 -20.31 10.28 12.19
N GLY A 184 -19.34 9.53 12.72
CA GLY A 184 -17.90 9.79 12.53
C GLY A 184 -17.39 9.47 11.13
N ALA A 185 -18.13 8.66 10.37
CA ALA A 185 -17.78 8.28 9.01
C ALA A 185 -18.28 9.26 7.93
N GLN A 186 -18.97 10.33 8.34
CA GLN A 186 -19.46 11.37 7.45
C GLN A 186 -18.36 12.39 7.09
N GLY A 187 -18.56 13.08 5.98
CA GLY A 187 -17.70 14.16 5.51
C GLY A 187 -17.10 13.89 4.14
N SER A 188 -16.24 14.80 3.69
CA SER A 188 -15.66 14.74 2.34
C SER A 188 -14.24 14.20 2.31
N VAL A 189 -13.80 13.78 1.13
CA VAL A 189 -12.44 13.32 0.92
C VAL A 189 -11.45 14.46 1.13
N ARG A 190 -10.36 14.20 1.87
CA ARG A 190 -9.27 15.16 2.07
C ARG A 190 -7.97 14.64 1.49
N VAL A 191 -7.34 15.43 0.63
CA VAL A 191 -6.05 15.13 0.02
C VAL A 191 -5.00 16.10 0.53
N ARG A 192 -3.91 15.58 1.09
CA ARG A 192 -2.77 16.37 1.59
C ARG A 192 -1.49 15.97 0.86
N TRP A 193 -0.76 16.97 0.39
CA TRP A 193 0.56 16.75 -0.19
C TRP A 193 1.62 16.52 0.88
N SER A 194 2.61 15.71 0.52
CA SER A 194 3.70 15.32 1.41
C SER A 194 4.95 16.13 1.08
N TYR A 195 4.93 17.41 1.47
CA TYR A 195 6.03 18.34 1.19
C TYR A 195 7.34 17.92 1.86
N GLU A 196 7.26 17.14 2.94
CA GLU A 196 8.43 16.54 3.60
C GLU A 196 9.21 15.55 2.72
N ILE A 197 8.58 15.01 1.67
CA ILE A 197 9.23 14.18 0.66
C ILE A 197 9.60 15.02 -0.56
N ILE A 198 8.66 15.83 -1.05
CA ILE A 198 8.79 16.55 -2.31
C ILE A 198 9.91 17.60 -2.22
N ALA A 199 9.94 18.39 -1.15
CA ALA A 199 10.89 19.48 -1.00
C ALA A 199 12.36 19.00 -0.98
N PRO A 200 12.77 18.03 -0.14
CA PRO A 200 14.16 17.55 -0.16
C PRO A 200 14.51 16.82 -1.46
N ALA A 201 13.59 16.05 -2.04
CA ALA A 201 13.82 15.39 -3.32
C ALA A 201 14.10 16.40 -4.45
N LEU A 202 13.28 17.46 -4.55
CA LEU A 202 13.47 18.52 -5.54
C LEU A 202 14.74 19.34 -5.27
N ALA A 203 15.02 19.67 -4.01
CA ALA A 203 16.24 20.40 -3.65
C ALA A 203 17.50 19.60 -4.03
N GLY A 204 17.56 18.31 -3.69
CA GLY A 204 18.65 17.42 -4.07
C GLY A 204 18.80 17.31 -5.59
N ALA A 205 17.68 17.15 -6.32
CA ALA A 205 17.69 17.11 -7.78
C ALA A 205 18.23 18.41 -8.40
N LEU A 206 17.80 19.58 -7.91
CA LEU A 206 18.28 20.88 -8.40
C LEU A 206 19.77 21.07 -8.14
N ILE A 207 20.25 20.73 -6.93
CA ILE A 207 21.67 20.81 -6.59
C ILE A 207 22.49 19.89 -7.50
N LEU A 208 22.02 18.66 -7.76
CA LEU A 208 22.67 17.74 -8.70
C LEU A 208 22.77 18.32 -10.10
N ILE A 209 21.68 18.89 -10.62
CA ILE A 209 21.64 19.50 -11.94
C ILE A 209 22.68 20.63 -12.03
N VAL A 210 22.71 21.52 -11.04
CA VAL A 210 23.69 22.61 -11.01
C VAL A 210 25.12 22.07 -10.98
N LEU A 211 25.43 21.15 -10.08
CA LEU A 211 26.79 20.59 -9.94
C LEU A 211 27.29 19.85 -11.19
N VAL A 212 26.39 19.25 -11.96
CA VAL A 212 26.72 18.57 -13.22
C VAL A 212 26.83 19.57 -14.37
N ALA A 213 25.97 20.57 -14.42
CA ALA A 213 25.95 21.57 -15.49
C ALA A 213 27.09 22.60 -15.37
N THR A 214 27.56 22.89 -14.15
CA THR A 214 28.67 23.81 -13.89
C THR A 214 30.03 23.10 -13.79
N ARG A 215 30.12 21.86 -14.26
CA ARG A 215 31.31 21.03 -14.18
C ARG A 215 32.14 21.05 -15.44
#